data_AF-C6REP1-F1
#
_entry.id   AF-C6REP1-F1
#
_cell.length_a   1.000
_cell.length_b   1.000
_cell.length_c   1.000
_cell.angle_alpha   90.00
_cell.angle_beta   90.00
_cell.angle_gamma   90.00
#
_symmetry.space_group_name_H-M   'P 1'
#
loop_
_entity.id
_entity.type
_entity.pdbx_description
1 polymer ?
#
loop_
_entity_poly.entity_id
_entity_poly.type
_entity_poly.pdbx_seq_one_letter_code
_entity_poly.pdbx_strand_id
1 'polypeptide(L)'
;MIDFDAYVKYSRPGPRYTSYPTAPEFSDKFSYEDYLRELKNRDASRPLSLYLHLPFCRSACYFCGCNVIYTSKEDRKTRYMQYLQKELDLLAANLDTSAPVLQMHFGGGTPTFYGADQLDEIIKMIKAKFKNFSPEAEISCEIDPRFLTPEQLDVLISHGFNRVSYGVQDFDERVQKEIHRIQPYEITKNAVDMARAKGINSINMDLIYGLPYQTLESFKATLDKALTLSPDRLAVFNYAHVPWIKKSMRKFDEATLPSPKTKLEILKYTAEFFIKNGYKMIGMDHFAKPGDELFAALANGTLHRNFQGYTTKGGADLIGIGLTSIGEGQRYYAQNFKDMDEYEKALDSGVLPYYKGIYLTGDDLIRKAVIMSLMSNFALDIKAVEAKFDIKFFEYFKDDLVELENLSEFVTVTPEKISVNETGTLIIRNIAMCFDAYLKKIPENLRRFSKTV
;
A
#
# COMPACT_ATOMS: atom_id res chain seq x y z
N MET A 1 17.10 -21.65 6.51
CA MET A 1 16.27 -22.21 5.42
C MET A 1 14.84 -21.94 5.79
N ILE A 2 14.12 -21.26 4.89
CA ILE A 2 12.73 -20.86 5.10
C ILE A 2 11.82 -22.10 5.18
N ASP A 3 11.04 -22.20 6.25
CA ASP A 3 9.97 -23.19 6.38
C ASP A 3 8.65 -22.62 5.83
N PHE A 4 8.29 -23.04 4.62
CA PHE A 4 7.07 -22.62 3.96
C PHE A 4 5.82 -23.28 4.57
N ASP A 5 5.93 -24.43 5.23
CA ASP A 5 4.76 -25.11 5.82
C ASP A 5 4.23 -24.32 7.04
N ALA A 6 5.12 -23.60 7.74
CA ALA A 6 4.73 -22.62 8.76
C ALA A 6 3.73 -21.58 8.21
N TYR A 7 3.88 -21.15 6.96
CA TYR A 7 2.96 -20.22 6.31
C TYR A 7 1.52 -20.75 6.37
N VAL A 8 1.30 -22.01 5.99
CA VAL A 8 -0.04 -22.62 6.03
C VAL A 8 -0.51 -22.85 7.46
N LYS A 9 0.36 -23.37 8.34
CA LYS A 9 0.04 -23.68 9.75
C LYS A 9 -0.50 -22.46 10.50
N TYR A 10 0.07 -21.28 10.26
CA TYR A 10 -0.30 -20.04 10.97
C TYR A 10 -1.30 -19.17 10.19
N SER A 11 -1.87 -19.66 9.08
CA SER A 11 -2.88 -18.93 8.30
C SER A 11 -4.17 -18.71 9.10
N ARG A 12 -4.42 -17.45 9.50
CA ARG A 12 -5.64 -17.05 10.22
C ARG A 12 -6.11 -15.66 9.81
N PRO A 13 -7.37 -15.24 10.07
CA PRO A 13 -7.80 -13.86 9.83
C PRO A 13 -6.95 -12.86 10.63
N GLY A 14 -6.32 -11.92 9.93
CA GLY A 14 -5.48 -10.91 10.58
C GLY A 14 -5.30 -9.66 9.71
N PRO A 15 -5.09 -8.49 10.33
CA PRO A 15 -4.92 -7.24 9.59
C PRO A 15 -3.63 -7.25 8.76
N ARG A 16 -3.63 -6.43 7.70
CA ARG A 16 -2.45 -6.19 6.87
C ARG A 16 -1.45 -5.20 7.50
N TYR A 17 -1.82 -4.58 8.62
CA TYR A 17 -1.07 -3.52 9.30
C TYR A 17 -0.51 -2.44 8.36
N THR A 18 -1.33 -1.96 7.42
CA THR A 18 -1.02 -0.75 6.63
C THR A 18 -0.92 0.48 7.53
N SER A 19 -1.59 0.41 8.69
CA SER A 19 -1.46 1.30 9.82
C SER A 19 -1.72 0.50 11.11
N TYR A 20 -1.36 1.10 12.25
CA TYR A 20 -1.89 0.72 13.55
C TYR A 20 -2.31 1.98 14.32
N PRO A 21 -3.54 2.07 14.85
CA PRO A 21 -4.65 1.11 14.69
C PRO A 21 -5.10 0.98 13.23
N THR A 22 -5.89 -0.05 12.96
CA THR A 22 -6.37 -0.34 11.60
C THR A 22 -7.62 0.48 11.25
N ALA A 23 -7.92 0.66 9.96
CA ALA A 23 -9.06 1.47 9.49
C ALA A 23 -10.47 1.07 10.04
N PRO A 24 -10.74 -0.20 10.42
CA PRO A 24 -11.94 -0.56 11.18
C PRO A 24 -12.14 0.25 12.47
N GLU A 25 -11.07 0.67 13.14
CA GLU A 25 -11.13 1.42 14.40
C GLU A 25 -11.45 2.91 14.20
N PHE A 26 -11.45 3.40 12.96
CA PHE A 26 -11.80 4.80 12.68
C PHE A 26 -13.29 5.03 12.93
N SER A 27 -13.63 6.13 13.59
CA SER A 27 -14.98 6.51 13.98
C SER A 27 -15.20 8.03 13.91
N ASP A 28 -16.42 8.46 14.20
CA ASP A 28 -16.85 9.86 14.33
C ASP A 28 -16.42 10.52 15.65
N LYS A 29 -15.86 9.74 16.60
CA LYS A 29 -15.30 10.28 17.86
C LYS A 29 -14.12 11.22 17.62
N PHE A 30 -13.38 11.03 16.54
CA PHE A 30 -12.49 12.06 16.00
C PHE A 30 -13.36 12.95 15.14
N SER A 31 -13.62 14.17 15.59
CA SER A 31 -14.54 15.08 14.91
C SER A 31 -13.89 15.79 13.73
N TYR A 32 -14.71 16.46 12.92
CA TYR A 32 -14.21 17.32 11.84
C TYR A 32 -13.36 18.48 12.40
N GLU A 33 -13.79 19.05 13.51
CA GLU A 33 -13.11 20.14 14.21
C GLU A 33 -11.75 19.68 14.74
N ASP A 34 -11.66 18.45 15.25
CA ASP A 34 -10.39 17.83 15.64
C ASP A 34 -9.46 17.71 14.45
N TYR A 35 -9.96 17.19 13.32
CA TYR A 35 -9.16 17.05 12.11
C TYR A 35 -8.62 18.39 11.61
N LEU A 36 -9.47 19.43 11.52
CA LEU A 36 -9.03 20.77 11.14
C LEU A 36 -7.99 21.33 12.11
N ARG A 37 -8.16 21.11 13.41
CA ARG A 37 -7.21 21.54 14.43
C ARG A 37 -5.85 20.87 14.26
N GLU A 38 -5.81 19.58 13.97
CA GLU A 38 -4.55 18.86 13.72
C GLU A 38 -3.86 19.30 12.43
N LEU A 39 -4.63 19.56 11.35
CA LEU A 39 -4.06 20.10 10.11
C LEU A 39 -3.41 21.47 10.31
N LYS A 40 -4.08 22.37 11.05
CA LYS A 40 -3.60 23.73 11.30
C LYS A 40 -2.42 23.78 12.27
N ASN A 41 -2.44 22.94 13.31
CA ASN A 41 -1.41 22.92 14.35
C ASN A 41 -0.30 21.90 14.05
N ARG A 42 -0.21 21.45 12.81
CA ARG A 42 0.85 20.57 12.36
C ARG A 42 2.21 21.20 12.65
N ASP A 43 3.17 20.37 13.07
CA ASP A 43 4.57 20.76 13.15
C ASP A 43 5.12 21.09 11.75
N ALA A 44 5.37 22.38 11.51
CA ALA A 44 5.89 22.90 10.25
C ALA A 44 7.28 22.34 9.87
N SER A 45 8.04 21.83 10.84
CA SER A 45 9.36 21.21 10.57
C SER A 45 9.24 19.85 9.88
N ARG A 46 8.09 19.19 9.98
CA ARG A 46 7.88 17.89 9.35
C ARG A 46 7.66 18.07 7.84
N PRO A 47 8.13 17.15 7.00
CA PRO A 47 7.80 17.14 5.59
C PRO A 47 6.42 16.53 5.30
N LEU A 48 5.91 16.77 4.09
CA LEU A 48 4.66 16.23 3.58
C LEU A 48 4.91 15.04 2.64
N SER A 49 4.02 14.06 2.72
CA SER A 49 3.79 13.03 1.71
C SER A 49 2.37 13.20 1.17
N LEU A 50 2.21 13.30 -0.14
CA LEU A 50 0.90 13.50 -0.77
C LEU A 50 0.43 12.19 -1.40
N TYR A 51 -0.75 11.72 -1.02
CA TYR A 51 -1.43 10.62 -1.71
C TYR A 51 -2.67 11.14 -2.42
N LEU A 52 -2.75 10.87 -3.72
CA LEU A 52 -3.90 11.23 -4.53
C LEU A 52 -4.61 9.98 -5.01
N HIS A 53 -5.88 9.89 -4.65
CA HIS A 53 -6.75 8.84 -5.12
C HIS A 53 -7.50 9.28 -6.38
N LEU A 54 -7.16 8.65 -7.51
CA LEU A 54 -7.81 8.82 -8.80
C LEU A 54 -8.71 7.60 -9.04
N PRO A 55 -10.01 7.67 -8.71
CA PRO A 55 -10.83 6.48 -8.45
C PRO A 55 -11.25 5.73 -9.71
N PHE A 56 -11.12 6.32 -10.89
CA PHE A 56 -11.75 5.78 -12.08
C PHE A 56 -10.95 4.66 -12.73
N CYS A 57 -11.67 3.62 -13.15
CA CYS A 57 -11.16 2.55 -13.98
C CYS A 57 -12.04 2.38 -15.22
N ARG A 58 -11.43 2.01 -16.35
CA ARG A 58 -12.16 1.76 -17.60
C ARG A 58 -13.08 0.54 -17.53
N SER A 59 -12.64 -0.53 -16.84
CA SER A 59 -13.39 -1.77 -16.72
C SER A 59 -13.14 -2.47 -15.38
N ALA A 60 -14.07 -3.34 -15.01
CA ALA A 60 -14.00 -4.12 -13.78
C ALA A 60 -13.09 -5.34 -13.93
N CYS A 61 -11.93 -5.30 -13.28
CA CYS A 61 -11.12 -6.50 -13.05
C CYS A 61 -11.74 -7.31 -11.91
N TYR A 62 -12.09 -8.57 -12.16
CA TYR A 62 -12.90 -9.36 -11.21
C TYR A 62 -12.15 -9.72 -9.92
N PHE A 63 -10.82 -9.68 -9.92
CA PHE A 63 -10.00 -9.87 -8.72
C PHE A 63 -9.88 -8.60 -7.84
N CYS A 64 -10.27 -7.41 -8.33
CA CYS A 64 -9.85 -6.15 -7.74
C CYS A 64 -10.47 -5.89 -6.36
N GLY A 65 -9.60 -5.68 -5.36
CA GLY A 65 -9.97 -5.29 -3.99
C GLY A 65 -9.99 -3.78 -3.74
N CYS A 66 -9.52 -2.96 -4.69
CA CYS A 66 -9.34 -1.52 -4.53
C CYS A 66 -10.69 -0.78 -4.48
N ASN A 67 -10.71 0.43 -3.89
CA ASN A 67 -11.85 1.33 -4.05
C ASN A 67 -11.73 2.01 -5.42
N VAL A 68 -12.69 1.74 -6.30
CA VAL A 68 -12.65 2.20 -7.69
C VAL A 68 -14.07 2.45 -8.19
N ILE A 69 -14.20 3.32 -9.18
CA ILE A 69 -15.43 3.64 -9.88
C ILE A 69 -15.26 3.28 -11.35
N TYR A 70 -16.05 2.34 -11.85
CA TYR A 70 -16.04 1.98 -13.26
C TYR A 70 -16.87 2.97 -14.08
N THR A 71 -16.26 3.55 -15.11
CA THR A 71 -16.94 4.51 -15.98
C THR A 71 -16.29 4.59 -17.35
N SER A 72 -17.10 4.84 -18.39
CA SER A 72 -16.64 5.26 -19.72
C SER A 72 -16.95 6.73 -20.01
N LYS A 73 -17.52 7.45 -19.04
CA LYS A 73 -18.01 8.82 -19.16
C LYS A 73 -16.90 9.83 -18.85
N GLU A 74 -16.51 10.63 -19.83
CA GLU A 74 -15.51 11.70 -19.68
C GLU A 74 -15.97 12.82 -18.74
N ASP A 75 -17.25 13.17 -18.73
CA ASP A 75 -17.83 14.19 -17.86
C ASP A 75 -17.62 13.88 -16.37
N ARG A 76 -17.54 12.60 -16.00
CA ARG A 76 -17.23 12.20 -14.61
C ARG A 76 -15.79 12.51 -14.22
N LYS A 77 -14.83 12.37 -15.14
CA LYS A 77 -13.42 12.75 -14.88
C LYS A 77 -13.30 14.25 -14.69
N THR A 78 -13.89 15.03 -15.60
CA THR A 78 -13.90 16.50 -15.51
C THR A 78 -14.58 16.99 -14.23
N ARG A 79 -15.75 16.41 -13.88
CA ARG A 79 -16.44 16.73 -12.62
C ARG A 79 -15.55 16.46 -11.41
N TYR A 80 -14.91 15.29 -11.35
CA TYR A 80 -14.02 14.96 -10.23
C TYR A 80 -12.82 15.90 -10.14
N MET A 81 -12.23 16.32 -11.26
CA MET A 81 -11.14 17.32 -11.27
C MET A 81 -11.57 18.66 -10.67
N GLN A 82 -12.80 19.11 -10.94
CA GLN A 82 -13.35 20.32 -10.34
C GLN A 82 -13.46 20.20 -8.82
N TYR A 83 -13.88 19.03 -8.31
CA TYR A 83 -13.94 18.78 -6.87
C TYR A 83 -12.56 18.59 -6.24
N LEU A 84 -11.61 17.97 -6.95
CA LEU A 84 -10.21 17.92 -6.49
C LEU A 84 -9.64 19.33 -6.33
N GLN A 85 -9.92 20.25 -7.26
CA GLN A 85 -9.51 21.65 -7.13
C GLN A 85 -10.11 22.29 -5.87
N LYS A 86 -11.42 22.11 -5.62
CA LYS A 86 -12.08 22.59 -4.39
C LYS A 86 -11.43 22.02 -3.12
N GLU A 87 -11.14 20.73 -3.11
CA GLU A 87 -10.47 20.08 -1.97
C GLU A 87 -9.08 20.66 -1.74
N LEU A 88 -8.29 20.85 -2.81
CA LEU A 88 -6.95 21.45 -2.74
C LEU A 88 -7.00 22.89 -2.22
N ASP A 89 -8.01 23.67 -2.62
CA ASP A 89 -8.23 25.03 -2.11
C ASP A 89 -8.55 25.03 -0.61
N LEU A 90 -9.43 24.13 -0.17
CA LEU A 90 -9.81 23.99 1.24
C LEU A 90 -8.64 23.45 2.08
N LEU A 91 -7.84 22.53 1.55
CA LEU A 91 -6.63 22.03 2.21
C LEU A 91 -5.64 23.16 2.39
N ALA A 92 -5.35 23.94 1.34
CA ALA A 92 -4.43 25.07 1.41
C ALA A 92 -4.87 26.17 2.39
N ALA A 93 -6.16 26.27 2.68
CA ALA A 93 -6.69 27.18 3.70
C ALA A 93 -6.55 26.65 5.15
N ASN A 94 -6.31 25.35 5.34
CA ASN A 94 -6.28 24.69 6.65
C ASN A 94 -4.96 23.96 6.97
N LEU A 95 -4.03 23.90 6.01
CA LEU A 95 -2.73 23.22 6.12
C LEU A 95 -1.64 24.16 5.60
N ASP A 96 -0.49 24.20 6.29
CA ASP A 96 0.70 24.86 5.76
C ASP A 96 1.28 24.08 4.57
N THR A 97 1.00 24.55 3.36
CA THR A 97 1.48 23.95 2.11
C THR A 97 2.88 24.41 1.69
N SER A 98 3.55 25.21 2.52
CA SER A 98 4.93 25.64 2.30
C SER A 98 5.96 24.63 2.80
N ALA A 99 5.54 23.67 3.65
CA ALA A 99 6.37 22.59 4.14
C ALA A 99 6.95 21.75 2.97
N PRO A 100 8.18 21.21 3.11
CA PRO A 100 8.79 20.41 2.05
C PRO A 100 7.96 19.16 1.71
N VAL A 101 7.67 18.94 0.43
CA VAL A 101 7.05 17.70 -0.06
C VAL A 101 8.15 16.71 -0.44
N LEU A 102 8.23 15.59 0.28
CA LEU A 102 9.21 14.52 0.03
C LEU A 102 8.66 13.38 -0.83
N GLN A 103 7.34 13.25 -0.90
CA GLN A 103 6.71 12.19 -1.66
C GLN A 103 5.38 12.66 -2.25
N MET A 104 5.10 12.26 -3.48
CA MET A 104 3.75 12.33 -4.07
C MET A 104 3.46 11.02 -4.79
N HIS A 105 2.29 10.46 -4.54
CA HIS A 105 1.87 9.18 -5.14
C HIS A 105 0.47 9.29 -5.72
N PHE A 106 0.35 9.03 -7.03
CA PHE A 106 -0.93 8.83 -7.69
C PHE A 106 -1.28 7.35 -7.66
N GLY A 107 -2.39 7.02 -7.00
CA GLY A 107 -2.92 5.66 -6.96
C GLY A 107 -4.44 5.62 -7.05
N GLY A 108 -5.03 4.48 -6.67
CA GLY A 108 -6.47 4.33 -6.47
C GLY A 108 -7.12 3.38 -7.46
N GLY A 109 -7.84 3.93 -8.44
CA GLY A 109 -8.34 3.17 -9.57
C GLY A 109 -7.26 3.02 -10.62
N THR A 110 -7.24 3.94 -11.57
CA THR A 110 -6.21 3.97 -12.60
C THR A 110 -5.89 5.44 -12.88
N PRO A 111 -4.83 5.99 -12.28
CA PRO A 111 -4.36 7.35 -12.59
C PRO A 111 -4.28 7.64 -14.09
N THR A 112 -3.74 6.70 -14.86
CA THR A 112 -3.62 6.80 -16.33
C THR A 112 -4.91 6.52 -17.10
N PHE A 113 -6.07 6.50 -16.43
CA PHE A 113 -7.36 6.63 -17.10
C PHE A 113 -7.68 8.09 -17.46
N TYR A 114 -7.04 9.04 -16.78
CA TYR A 114 -7.02 10.44 -17.18
C TYR A 114 -6.09 10.62 -18.38
N GLY A 115 -6.52 11.36 -19.38
CA GLY A 115 -5.69 11.69 -20.55
C GLY A 115 -4.50 12.58 -20.17
N ALA A 116 -3.58 12.78 -21.11
CA ALA A 116 -2.38 13.60 -20.88
C ALA A 116 -2.71 15.03 -20.38
N ASP A 117 -3.64 15.73 -21.04
CA ASP A 117 -4.05 17.08 -20.66
C ASP A 117 -4.70 17.12 -19.27
N GLN A 118 -5.52 16.11 -18.95
CA GLN A 118 -6.17 16.00 -17.64
C GLN A 118 -5.14 15.74 -16.53
N LEU A 119 -4.14 14.89 -16.78
CA LEU A 119 -3.04 14.65 -15.84
C LEU A 119 -2.21 15.92 -15.63
N ASP A 120 -1.89 16.64 -16.70
CA ASP A 120 -1.15 17.90 -16.63
C ASP A 120 -1.90 18.94 -15.78
N GLU A 121 -3.21 19.09 -16.00
CA GLU A 121 -4.07 19.95 -15.20
C GLU A 121 -4.06 19.53 -13.72
N ILE A 122 -4.30 18.24 -13.42
CA ILE A 122 -4.28 17.72 -12.05
C ILE A 122 -2.95 18.03 -11.35
N ILE A 123 -1.82 17.77 -12.02
CA ILE A 123 -0.50 17.99 -11.42
C ILE A 123 -0.24 19.48 -11.20
N LYS A 124 -0.63 20.34 -12.14
CA LYS A 124 -0.53 21.80 -12.00
C LYS A 124 -1.37 22.32 -10.84
N MET A 125 -2.60 21.82 -10.67
CA MET A 125 -3.47 22.20 -9.54
C MET A 125 -2.82 21.88 -8.19
N ILE A 126 -2.20 20.71 -8.06
CA ILE A 126 -1.48 20.30 -6.84
C ILE A 126 -0.27 21.20 -6.60
N LYS A 127 0.60 21.35 -7.61
CA LYS A 127 1.84 22.13 -7.49
C LYS A 127 1.58 23.63 -7.30
N ALA A 128 0.43 24.13 -7.73
CA ALA A 128 0.03 25.50 -7.46
C ALA A 128 -0.19 25.75 -5.95
N LYS A 129 -0.61 24.73 -5.19
CA LYS A 129 -0.81 24.80 -3.73
C LYS A 129 0.43 24.36 -2.96
N PHE A 130 1.03 23.24 -3.35
CA PHE A 130 2.22 22.68 -2.74
C PHE A 130 3.44 23.01 -3.60
N LYS A 131 4.12 24.11 -3.30
CA LYS A 131 5.20 24.62 -4.16
C LYS A 131 6.58 24.08 -3.82
N ASN A 132 6.77 23.64 -2.58
CA ASN A 132 8.09 23.28 -2.04
C ASN A 132 8.37 21.77 -2.20
N PHE A 133 8.41 21.28 -3.43
CA PHE A 133 8.85 19.91 -3.68
C PHE A 133 10.35 19.79 -3.48
N SER A 134 10.78 18.80 -2.68
CA SER A 134 12.19 18.50 -2.52
C SER A 134 12.80 18.09 -3.86
N PRO A 135 14.06 18.47 -4.17
CA PRO A 135 14.79 17.96 -5.33
C PRO A 135 14.91 16.44 -5.35
N GLU A 136 14.85 15.80 -4.18
CA GLU A 136 14.93 14.34 -4.00
C GLU A 136 13.53 13.71 -3.74
N ALA A 137 12.45 14.42 -4.08
CA ALA A 137 11.11 13.91 -3.87
C ALA A 137 10.86 12.63 -4.69
N GLU A 138 10.30 11.61 -4.05
CA GLU A 138 9.78 10.44 -4.78
C GLU A 138 8.40 10.82 -5.34
N ILE A 139 8.28 10.90 -6.67
CA ILE A 139 7.01 11.19 -7.34
C ILE A 139 6.63 9.98 -8.18
N SER A 140 5.55 9.31 -7.80
CA SER A 140 5.19 8.00 -8.32
C SER A 140 3.75 7.88 -8.82
N CYS A 141 3.53 6.99 -9.78
CA CYS A 141 2.23 6.74 -10.40
C CYS A 141 1.97 5.24 -10.59
N GLU A 142 0.78 4.78 -10.18
CA GLU A 142 0.24 3.48 -10.57
C GLU A 142 -0.32 3.54 -12.00
N ILE A 143 0.02 2.56 -12.84
CA ILE A 143 -0.29 2.54 -14.27
C ILE A 143 -0.94 1.21 -14.67
N ASP A 144 -2.07 1.29 -15.38
CA ASP A 144 -2.59 0.19 -16.18
C ASP A 144 -1.94 0.20 -17.57
N PRO A 145 -1.05 -0.75 -17.89
CA PRO A 145 -0.28 -0.70 -19.13
C PRO A 145 -1.12 -0.91 -20.40
N ARG A 146 -2.37 -1.42 -20.28
CA ARG A 146 -3.28 -1.66 -21.42
C ARG A 146 -3.63 -0.41 -22.21
N PHE A 147 -3.58 0.75 -21.57
CA PHE A 147 -4.06 2.01 -22.13
C PHE A 147 -3.08 3.16 -21.97
N LEU A 148 -1.83 2.87 -21.56
CA LEU A 148 -0.81 3.89 -21.43
C LEU A 148 -0.46 4.46 -22.81
N THR A 149 -0.49 5.78 -22.95
CA THR A 149 -0.02 6.48 -24.14
C THR A 149 1.33 7.17 -23.91
N PRO A 150 2.13 7.41 -24.96
CA PRO A 150 3.37 8.17 -24.86
C PRO A 150 3.18 9.55 -24.23
N GLU A 151 2.09 10.25 -24.58
CA GLU A 151 1.80 11.62 -24.16
C GLU A 151 1.51 11.70 -22.65
N GLN A 152 0.80 10.70 -22.10
CA GLN A 152 0.60 10.60 -20.65
C GLN A 152 1.94 10.49 -19.93
N LEU A 153 2.84 9.67 -20.46
CA LEU A 153 4.17 9.49 -19.88
C LEU A 153 5.04 10.74 -20.01
N ASP A 154 4.95 11.47 -21.13
CA ASP A 154 5.63 12.77 -21.30
C ASP A 154 5.18 13.77 -20.24
N VAL A 155 3.87 13.87 -20.01
CA VAL A 155 3.31 14.75 -18.97
C VAL A 155 3.84 14.35 -17.59
N LEU A 156 3.75 13.08 -17.21
CA LEU A 156 4.25 12.61 -15.91
C LEU A 156 5.74 12.98 -15.73
N ILE A 157 6.59 12.69 -16.72
CA ILE A 157 8.03 12.93 -16.62
C ILE A 157 8.36 14.43 -16.60
N SER A 158 7.67 15.25 -17.41
CA SER A 158 7.83 16.71 -17.40
C SER A 158 7.51 17.33 -16.03
N HIS A 159 6.68 16.65 -15.23
CA HIS A 159 6.34 17.02 -13.87
C HIS A 159 7.18 16.31 -12.79
N GLY A 160 8.24 15.62 -13.17
CA GLY A 160 9.20 15.03 -12.22
C GLY A 160 8.81 13.67 -11.67
N PHE A 161 7.82 12.98 -12.26
CA PHE A 161 7.56 11.58 -11.91
C PHE A 161 8.79 10.73 -12.25
N ASN A 162 9.31 10.04 -11.25
CA ASN A 162 10.56 9.29 -11.31
C ASN A 162 10.40 7.80 -10.95
N ARG A 163 9.17 7.38 -10.62
CA ARG A 163 8.83 5.99 -10.29
C ARG A 163 7.44 5.61 -10.82
N VAL A 164 7.29 4.38 -11.29
CA VAL A 164 6.00 3.84 -11.76
C VAL A 164 5.74 2.45 -11.21
N SER A 165 4.46 2.09 -11.02
CA SER A 165 4.02 0.74 -10.70
C SER A 165 3.07 0.22 -11.77
N TYR A 166 3.40 -0.91 -12.40
CA TYR A 166 2.55 -1.53 -13.41
C TYR A 166 1.71 -2.65 -12.82
N GLY A 167 0.39 -2.52 -12.98
CA GLY A 167 -0.53 -3.62 -12.74
C GLY A 167 -0.43 -4.68 -13.84
N VAL A 168 0.29 -5.78 -13.60
CA VAL A 168 0.42 -6.91 -14.55
C VAL A 168 -0.46 -8.09 -14.18
N GLN A 169 -0.41 -8.49 -12.90
CA GLN A 169 -1.13 -9.59 -12.27
C GLN A 169 -0.71 -10.97 -12.77
N ASP A 170 -0.86 -11.25 -14.07
CA ASP A 170 -0.52 -12.52 -14.71
C ASP A 170 -0.35 -12.33 -16.24
N PHE A 171 0.51 -13.13 -16.88
CA PHE A 171 0.67 -13.19 -18.34
C PHE A 171 0.00 -14.39 -19.00
N ASP A 172 -0.64 -15.27 -18.22
CA ASP A 172 -1.44 -16.38 -18.74
C ASP A 172 -2.78 -15.88 -19.31
N GLU A 173 -3.02 -16.15 -20.59
CA GLU A 173 -4.20 -15.67 -21.31
C GLU A 173 -5.52 -16.19 -20.72
N ARG A 174 -5.54 -17.43 -20.21
CA ARG A 174 -6.73 -18.03 -19.61
C ARG A 174 -7.05 -17.33 -18.29
N VAL A 175 -6.05 -17.09 -17.45
CA VAL A 175 -6.19 -16.32 -16.21
C VAL A 175 -6.70 -14.91 -16.52
N GLN A 176 -6.10 -14.23 -17.50
CA GLN A 176 -6.49 -12.88 -17.92
C GLN A 176 -7.94 -12.78 -18.40
N LYS A 177 -8.41 -13.75 -19.19
CA LYS A 177 -9.81 -13.81 -19.64
C LYS A 177 -10.75 -13.99 -18.46
N GLU A 178 -10.44 -14.93 -17.56
CA GLU A 178 -11.30 -15.25 -16.42
C GLU A 178 -11.44 -14.07 -15.45
N ILE A 179 -10.36 -13.33 -15.23
CA ILE A 179 -10.38 -12.15 -14.33
C ILE A 179 -10.78 -10.85 -15.03
N HIS A 180 -11.15 -10.91 -16.31
CA HIS A 180 -11.54 -9.77 -17.14
C HIS A 180 -10.45 -8.68 -17.24
N ARG A 181 -9.21 -9.11 -17.46
CA ARG A 181 -8.03 -8.26 -17.64
C ARG A 181 -7.11 -8.77 -18.77
N ILE A 182 -7.61 -8.75 -20.00
CA ILE A 182 -6.81 -9.11 -21.18
C ILE A 182 -5.68 -8.09 -21.37
N GLN A 183 -4.43 -8.56 -21.26
CA GLN A 183 -3.20 -7.78 -21.31
C GLN A 183 -2.04 -8.67 -21.81
N PRO A 184 -1.95 -8.95 -23.12
CA PRO A 184 -0.83 -9.72 -23.65
C PRO A 184 0.53 -9.14 -23.23
N TYR A 185 1.54 -10.02 -23.12
CA TYR A 185 2.89 -9.66 -22.68
C TYR A 185 3.45 -8.42 -23.40
N GLU A 186 3.30 -8.36 -24.72
CA GLU A 186 3.81 -7.25 -25.56
C GLU A 186 3.27 -5.87 -25.15
N ILE A 187 2.03 -5.79 -24.66
CA ILE A 187 1.47 -4.52 -24.16
C ILE A 187 2.27 -4.02 -22.96
N THR A 188 2.57 -4.92 -22.02
CA THR A 188 3.33 -4.60 -20.81
C THR A 188 4.78 -4.27 -21.16
N LYS A 189 5.37 -5.06 -22.06
CA LYS A 189 6.72 -4.84 -22.56
C LYS A 189 6.86 -3.44 -23.17
N ASN A 190 5.94 -3.06 -24.05
CA ASN A 190 5.94 -1.74 -24.67
C ASN A 190 5.83 -0.62 -23.62
N ALA A 191 4.98 -0.77 -22.61
CA ALA A 191 4.86 0.21 -21.52
C ALA A 191 6.16 0.37 -20.72
N VAL A 192 6.81 -0.74 -20.37
CA VAL A 192 8.11 -0.75 -19.68
C VAL A 192 9.20 -0.11 -20.53
N ASP A 193 9.28 -0.49 -21.81
CA ASP A 193 10.29 0.04 -22.74
C ASP A 193 10.10 1.56 -22.94
N MET A 194 8.86 2.03 -23.08
CA MET A 194 8.55 3.46 -23.17
C MET A 194 9.00 4.22 -21.93
N ALA A 195 8.70 3.71 -20.72
CA ALA A 195 9.10 4.36 -19.46
C ALA A 195 10.63 4.46 -19.32
N ARG A 196 11.34 3.37 -19.64
CA ARG A 196 12.81 3.36 -19.62
C ARG A 196 13.43 4.29 -20.66
N ALA A 197 12.91 4.30 -21.87
CA ALA A 197 13.39 5.18 -22.94
C ALA A 197 13.31 6.66 -22.54
N LYS A 198 12.39 7.01 -21.64
CA LYS A 198 12.23 8.37 -21.09
C LYS A 198 12.88 8.57 -19.72
N GLY A 199 13.69 7.61 -19.25
CA GLY A 199 14.55 7.75 -18.06
C GLY A 199 13.94 7.30 -16.73
N ILE A 200 12.76 6.67 -16.73
CA ILE A 200 12.21 6.06 -15.49
C ILE A 200 12.89 4.73 -15.24
N ASN A 201 13.71 4.70 -14.19
CA ASN A 201 14.49 3.52 -13.78
C ASN A 201 14.00 2.88 -12.47
N SER A 202 12.94 3.40 -11.86
CA SER A 202 12.28 2.78 -10.70
C SER A 202 10.94 2.23 -11.15
N ILE A 203 10.94 1.00 -11.66
CA ILE A 203 9.74 0.31 -12.15
C ILE A 203 9.37 -0.80 -11.17
N ASN A 204 8.19 -0.69 -10.57
CA ASN A 204 7.55 -1.78 -9.85
C ASN A 204 6.62 -2.58 -10.77
N MET A 205 6.53 -3.89 -10.55
CA MET A 205 5.56 -4.77 -11.20
C MET A 205 4.71 -5.50 -10.18
N ASP A 206 3.39 -5.34 -10.28
CA ASP A 206 2.43 -6.02 -9.43
C ASP A 206 2.01 -7.34 -10.08
N LEU A 207 2.27 -8.46 -9.41
CA LEU A 207 1.81 -9.79 -9.77
C LEU A 207 0.84 -10.31 -8.70
N ILE A 208 -0.05 -11.24 -9.07
CA ILE A 208 -0.96 -11.87 -8.13
C ILE A 208 -0.90 -13.37 -8.31
N TYR A 209 -0.60 -14.11 -7.23
CA TYR A 209 -0.78 -15.55 -7.19
C TYR A 209 -2.07 -15.93 -6.43
N GLY A 210 -2.66 -17.07 -6.76
CA GLY A 210 -3.96 -17.49 -6.25
C GLY A 210 -5.16 -17.13 -7.12
N LEU A 211 -4.97 -16.65 -8.35
CA LEU A 211 -6.05 -16.33 -9.30
C LEU A 211 -6.65 -17.60 -9.96
N PRO A 212 -7.88 -17.52 -10.48
CA PRO A 212 -8.53 -18.60 -11.23
C PRO A 212 -7.62 -19.26 -12.28
N TYR A 213 -7.65 -20.59 -12.36
CA TYR A 213 -6.88 -21.43 -13.28
C TYR A 213 -5.35 -21.39 -13.15
N GLN A 214 -4.78 -20.63 -12.22
CA GLN A 214 -3.36 -20.69 -11.98
C GLN A 214 -2.92 -22.07 -11.49
N THR A 215 -1.83 -22.53 -12.07
CA THR A 215 -1.08 -23.71 -11.64
C THR A 215 0.36 -23.27 -11.33
N LEU A 216 1.15 -24.15 -10.72
CA LEU A 216 2.58 -23.88 -10.56
C LEU A 216 3.22 -23.56 -11.92
N GLU A 217 3.02 -24.41 -12.93
CA GLU A 217 3.68 -24.27 -14.23
C GLU A 217 3.25 -23.03 -15.02
N SER A 218 1.95 -22.68 -14.98
CA SER A 218 1.49 -21.43 -15.62
C SER A 218 2.10 -20.21 -14.94
N PHE A 219 2.24 -20.23 -13.61
CA PHE A 219 2.86 -19.12 -12.90
C PHE A 219 4.38 -19.05 -13.11
N LYS A 220 5.09 -20.18 -13.26
CA LYS A 220 6.50 -20.17 -13.67
C LYS A 220 6.70 -19.42 -14.99
N ALA A 221 5.86 -19.72 -15.99
CA ALA A 221 5.91 -19.04 -17.28
C ALA A 221 5.64 -17.52 -17.16
N THR A 222 4.77 -17.12 -16.22
CA THR A 222 4.54 -15.70 -15.90
C THR A 222 5.77 -15.07 -15.25
N LEU A 223 6.46 -15.75 -14.33
CA LEU A 223 7.69 -15.27 -13.71
C LEU A 223 8.84 -15.13 -14.72
N ASP A 224 8.99 -16.10 -15.65
CA ASP A 224 9.97 -16.02 -16.73
C ASP A 224 9.75 -14.76 -17.59
N LYS A 225 8.51 -14.48 -17.99
CA LYS A 225 8.15 -13.26 -18.72
C LYS A 225 8.35 -11.98 -17.88
N ALA A 226 8.02 -12.01 -16.59
CA ALA A 226 8.26 -10.85 -15.72
C ALA A 226 9.76 -10.54 -15.62
N LEU A 227 10.60 -11.57 -15.52
CA LEU A 227 12.05 -11.43 -15.45
C LEU A 227 12.64 -10.80 -16.72
N THR A 228 12.13 -11.13 -17.91
CA THR A 228 12.60 -10.52 -19.17
C THR A 228 12.31 -9.02 -19.26
N LEU A 229 11.33 -8.52 -18.50
CA LEU A 229 11.07 -7.09 -18.36
C LEU A 229 11.99 -6.40 -17.36
N SER A 230 12.76 -7.17 -16.56
CA SER A 230 13.77 -6.69 -15.60
C SER A 230 13.27 -5.59 -14.64
N PRO A 231 12.06 -5.69 -14.04
CA PRO A 231 11.56 -4.65 -13.14
C PRO A 231 12.53 -4.41 -11.97
N ASP A 232 12.51 -3.22 -11.40
CA ASP A 232 13.43 -2.87 -10.30
C ASP A 232 12.89 -3.34 -8.95
N ARG A 233 11.56 -3.36 -8.84
CA ARG A 233 10.80 -3.93 -7.72
C ARG A 233 9.69 -4.84 -8.25
N LEU A 234 9.34 -5.87 -7.48
CA LEU A 234 8.13 -6.65 -7.68
C LEU A 234 7.34 -6.73 -6.38
N ALA A 235 6.02 -6.66 -6.50
CA ALA A 235 5.10 -7.03 -5.44
C ALA A 235 4.24 -8.20 -5.92
N VAL A 236 4.40 -9.37 -5.30
CA VAL A 236 3.75 -10.62 -5.70
C VAL A 236 2.68 -11.00 -4.70
N PHE A 237 1.53 -10.34 -4.82
CA PHE A 237 0.46 -10.42 -3.84
C PHE A 237 -0.23 -11.77 -3.83
N ASN A 238 -0.58 -12.24 -2.63
CA ASN A 238 -1.58 -13.28 -2.49
C ASN A 238 -2.97 -12.74 -2.87
N TYR A 239 -3.71 -13.46 -3.71
CA TYR A 239 -5.08 -13.14 -4.03
C TYR A 239 -5.99 -13.24 -2.80
N ALA A 240 -6.51 -12.09 -2.36
CA ALA A 240 -7.50 -11.99 -1.30
C ALA A 240 -8.91 -12.05 -1.88
N HIS A 241 -9.53 -13.22 -1.82
CA HIS A 241 -10.90 -13.43 -2.27
C HIS A 241 -11.91 -13.01 -1.19
N VAL A 242 -12.61 -11.89 -1.41
CA VAL A 242 -13.56 -11.28 -0.45
C VAL A 242 -14.90 -10.89 -1.10
N PRO A 243 -15.64 -11.85 -1.70
CA PRO A 243 -16.86 -11.59 -2.47
C PRO A 243 -18.03 -11.02 -1.66
N TRP A 244 -17.94 -11.01 -0.32
CA TRP A 244 -18.89 -10.33 0.56
C TRP A 244 -18.68 -8.80 0.60
N ILE A 245 -17.46 -8.32 0.32
CA ILE A 245 -17.14 -6.88 0.19
C ILE A 245 -17.14 -6.47 -1.29
N LYS A 246 -16.53 -7.29 -2.15
CA LYS A 246 -16.32 -6.99 -3.57
C LYS A 246 -17.12 -7.96 -4.45
N LYS A 247 -18.37 -7.57 -4.74
CA LYS A 247 -19.31 -8.40 -5.52
C LYS A 247 -18.78 -8.81 -6.90
N SER A 248 -17.86 -8.04 -7.50
CA SER A 248 -17.19 -8.39 -8.77
C SER A 248 -16.39 -9.69 -8.69
N MET A 249 -15.94 -10.11 -7.51
CA MET A 249 -15.23 -11.38 -7.32
C MET A 249 -16.13 -12.61 -7.49
N ARG A 250 -17.46 -12.44 -7.61
CA ARG A 250 -18.41 -13.53 -7.93
C ARG A 250 -18.60 -13.74 -9.45
N LYS A 251 -17.81 -13.06 -10.28
CA LYS A 251 -17.95 -13.07 -11.75
C LYS A 251 -17.15 -14.18 -12.44
N PHE A 252 -16.42 -14.98 -11.67
CA PHE A 252 -15.78 -16.22 -12.12
C PHE A 252 -16.17 -17.36 -11.18
N ASP A 253 -15.98 -18.60 -11.60
CA ASP A 253 -16.28 -19.78 -10.79
C ASP A 253 -15.22 -19.97 -9.71
N GLU A 254 -15.62 -19.91 -8.43
CA GLU A 254 -14.72 -20.07 -7.28
C GLU A 254 -14.04 -21.45 -7.24
N ALA A 255 -14.62 -22.49 -7.87
CA ALA A 255 -14.01 -23.81 -7.98
C ALA A 255 -12.73 -23.82 -8.84
N THR A 256 -12.50 -22.77 -9.62
CA THR A 256 -11.30 -22.60 -10.45
C THR A 256 -10.12 -22.01 -9.69
N LEU A 257 -10.32 -21.57 -8.44
CA LEU A 257 -9.24 -21.06 -7.60
C LEU A 257 -8.27 -22.20 -7.22
N PRO A 258 -6.96 -21.94 -7.22
CA PRO A 258 -5.97 -22.95 -6.86
C PRO A 258 -6.13 -23.36 -5.39
N SER A 259 -5.86 -24.64 -5.13
CA SER A 259 -5.85 -25.18 -3.76
C SER A 259 -4.80 -24.46 -2.89
N PRO A 260 -4.94 -24.46 -1.54
CA PRO A 260 -3.92 -23.93 -0.65
C PRO A 260 -2.52 -24.51 -0.89
N LYS A 261 -2.45 -25.81 -1.22
CA LYS A 261 -1.19 -26.49 -1.57
C LYS A 261 -0.55 -25.86 -2.82
N THR A 262 -1.33 -25.67 -3.88
CA THR A 262 -0.84 -25.06 -5.13
C THR A 262 -0.37 -23.62 -4.91
N LYS A 263 -1.09 -22.85 -4.09
CA LYS A 263 -0.68 -21.49 -3.73
C LYS A 263 0.65 -21.47 -2.99
N LEU A 264 0.86 -22.43 -2.09
CA LEU A 264 2.13 -22.57 -1.37
C LEU A 264 3.29 -22.95 -2.31
N GLU A 265 3.04 -23.89 -3.23
CA GLU A 265 4.03 -24.29 -4.25
C GLU A 265 4.44 -23.09 -5.13
N ILE A 266 3.46 -22.26 -5.55
CA ILE A 266 3.71 -21.03 -6.30
C ILE A 266 4.54 -20.05 -5.47
N LEU A 267 4.17 -19.80 -4.21
CA LEU A 267 4.90 -18.87 -3.34
C LEU A 267 6.36 -19.30 -3.14
N LYS A 268 6.57 -20.58 -2.82
CA LYS A 268 7.92 -21.15 -2.63
C LYS A 268 8.76 -20.98 -3.89
N TYR A 269 8.21 -21.38 -5.04
CA TYR A 269 8.91 -21.26 -6.31
C TYR A 269 9.21 -19.80 -6.65
N THR A 270 8.27 -18.88 -6.40
CA THR A 270 8.45 -17.44 -6.65
C THR A 270 9.64 -16.87 -5.88
N ALA A 271 9.72 -17.17 -4.58
CA ALA A 271 10.82 -16.72 -3.74
C ALA A 271 12.17 -17.27 -4.24
N GLU A 272 12.25 -18.57 -4.48
CA GLU A 272 13.45 -19.24 -4.99
C GLU A 272 13.86 -18.70 -6.38
N PHE A 273 12.89 -18.48 -7.27
CA PHE A 273 13.10 -17.98 -8.62
C PHE A 273 13.72 -16.59 -8.63
N PHE A 274 13.14 -15.63 -7.90
CA PHE A 274 13.66 -14.26 -7.88
C PHE A 274 15.03 -14.16 -7.20
N ILE A 275 15.24 -14.89 -6.10
CA ILE A 275 16.54 -14.97 -5.43
C ILE A 275 17.61 -15.52 -6.37
N LYS A 276 17.31 -16.64 -7.06
CA LYS A 276 18.22 -17.24 -8.04
C LYS A 276 18.55 -16.30 -9.20
N ASN A 277 17.61 -15.42 -9.58
CA ASN A 277 17.76 -14.47 -10.67
C ASN A 277 18.18 -13.07 -10.20
N GLY A 278 18.81 -12.96 -9.03
CA GLY A 278 19.52 -11.75 -8.61
C GLY A 278 18.68 -10.68 -7.91
N TYR A 279 17.43 -10.99 -7.54
CA TYR A 279 16.64 -10.14 -6.66
C TYR A 279 16.86 -10.54 -5.21
N LYS A 280 16.52 -9.63 -4.30
CA LYS A 280 16.45 -9.90 -2.87
C LYS A 280 15.02 -9.70 -2.40
N MET A 281 14.63 -10.48 -1.40
CA MET A 281 13.36 -10.31 -0.72
C MET A 281 13.49 -9.17 0.28
N ILE A 282 12.61 -8.17 0.20
CA ILE A 282 12.50 -7.13 1.23
C ILE A 282 11.74 -7.72 2.41
N GLY A 283 10.57 -8.30 2.13
CA GLY A 283 9.76 -9.04 3.09
C GLY A 283 8.34 -9.24 2.59
N MET A 284 7.63 -10.18 3.22
CA MET A 284 6.30 -10.67 2.79
C MET A 284 6.23 -11.09 1.32
N ASP A 285 5.83 -10.18 0.44
CA ASP A 285 5.55 -10.36 -0.99
C ASP A 285 6.36 -9.39 -1.87
N HIS A 286 7.32 -8.64 -1.30
CA HIS A 286 8.10 -7.63 -2.02
C HIS A 286 9.53 -8.09 -2.31
N PHE A 287 9.95 -7.89 -3.55
CA PHE A 287 11.29 -8.17 -4.06
C PHE A 287 11.87 -6.91 -4.72
N ALA A 288 13.18 -6.72 -4.65
CA ALA A 288 13.86 -5.64 -5.34
C ALA A 288 15.28 -6.02 -5.74
N LYS A 289 15.86 -5.27 -6.68
CA LYS A 289 17.27 -5.43 -7.06
C LYS A 289 18.19 -5.06 -5.88
N PRO A 290 19.38 -5.67 -5.73
CA PRO A 290 20.23 -5.48 -4.54
C PRO A 290 20.70 -4.05 -4.26
N GLY A 291 20.73 -3.19 -5.28
CA GLY A 291 21.10 -1.77 -5.15
C GLY A 291 19.93 -0.84 -4.79
N ASP A 292 18.74 -1.38 -4.55
CA ASP A 292 17.57 -0.59 -4.18
C ASP A 292 17.73 0.03 -2.78
N GLU A 293 17.33 1.31 -2.65
CA GLU A 293 17.37 2.08 -1.41
C GLU A 293 16.63 1.42 -0.23
N LEU A 294 15.63 0.57 -0.50
CA LEU A 294 14.86 -0.12 0.54
C LEU A 294 15.76 -1.09 1.33
N PHE A 295 16.81 -1.66 0.74
CA PHE A 295 17.74 -2.52 1.47
C PHE A 295 18.67 -1.72 2.39
N ALA A 296 19.08 -0.51 1.98
CA ALA A 296 19.85 0.37 2.85
C ALA A 296 19.00 0.80 4.06
N ALA A 297 17.73 1.15 3.82
CA ALA A 297 16.78 1.49 4.88
C ALA A 297 16.46 0.29 5.81
N LEU A 298 16.39 -0.92 5.26
CA LEU A 298 16.19 -2.13 6.07
C LEU A 298 17.41 -2.40 6.96
N ALA A 299 18.63 -2.29 6.40
CA ALA A 299 19.87 -2.59 7.12
C ALA A 299 20.14 -1.61 8.29
N ASN A 300 19.72 -0.35 8.17
CA ASN A 300 19.88 0.65 9.22
C ASN A 300 18.62 0.82 10.11
N GLY A 301 17.59 -0.01 9.91
CA GLY A 301 16.36 0.01 10.72
C GLY A 301 15.43 1.21 10.46
N THR A 302 15.59 1.92 9.34
CA THR A 302 14.79 3.10 8.97
C THR A 302 13.72 2.81 7.90
N LEU A 303 13.60 1.57 7.44
CA LEU A 303 12.55 1.19 6.50
C LEU A 303 11.18 1.48 7.12
N HIS A 304 10.37 2.21 6.38
CA HIS A 304 9.05 2.62 6.81
C HIS A 304 7.97 2.00 5.93
N ARG A 305 6.75 1.93 6.44
CA ARG A 305 5.59 1.42 5.73
C ARG A 305 4.39 2.32 5.99
N ASN A 306 3.71 2.69 4.91
CA ASN A 306 2.44 3.44 4.95
C ASN A 306 1.37 2.69 4.12
N PHE A 307 0.26 3.37 3.83
CA PHE A 307 -0.85 2.80 3.05
C PHE A 307 -0.49 2.44 1.60
N GLN A 308 0.59 3.01 1.04
CA GLN A 308 1.07 2.74 -0.31
C GLN A 308 2.13 1.62 -0.36
N GLY A 309 2.69 1.21 0.78
CA GLY A 309 3.69 0.14 0.89
C GLY A 309 4.97 0.60 1.58
N TYR A 310 6.08 -0.07 1.25
CA TYR A 310 7.40 0.26 1.79
C TYR A 310 7.94 1.56 1.18
N THR A 311 8.55 2.40 2.03
CA THR A 311 9.14 3.68 1.65
C THR A 311 10.35 4.01 2.52
N THR A 312 11.29 4.76 1.95
CA THR A 312 12.42 5.36 2.68
C THR A 312 12.06 6.71 3.32
N LYS A 313 10.90 7.27 2.99
CA LYS A 313 10.47 8.62 3.41
C LYS A 313 9.69 8.61 4.73
N GLY A 314 10.23 7.93 5.74
CA GLY A 314 9.68 7.93 7.09
C GLY A 314 9.65 9.34 7.70
N GLY A 315 8.70 9.59 8.60
CA GLY A 315 8.62 10.86 9.34
C GLY A 315 7.97 12.03 8.59
N ALA A 316 7.45 11.81 7.39
CA ALA A 316 6.53 12.75 6.73
C ALA A 316 5.10 12.55 7.23
N ASP A 317 4.31 13.62 7.25
CA ASP A 317 2.85 13.52 7.43
C ASP A 317 2.20 13.23 6.07
N LEU A 318 1.35 12.20 6.02
CA LEU A 318 0.64 11.80 4.82
C LEU A 318 -0.65 12.60 4.70
N ILE A 319 -0.78 13.40 3.65
CA ILE A 319 -2.00 14.08 3.29
C ILE A 319 -2.72 13.27 2.21
N GLY A 320 -3.86 12.70 2.59
CA GLY A 320 -4.74 12.00 1.67
C GLY A 320 -5.67 12.97 0.95
N ILE A 321 -5.66 12.96 -0.38
CA ILE A 321 -6.42 13.85 -1.25
C ILE A 321 -7.29 12.99 -2.18
N GLY A 322 -8.54 13.37 -2.36
CA GLY A 322 -9.51 12.66 -3.19
C GLY A 322 -10.33 11.63 -2.42
N LEU A 323 -11.27 11.02 -3.14
CA LEU A 323 -12.21 10.03 -2.64
C LEU A 323 -11.48 8.89 -1.92
N THR A 324 -11.98 8.50 -0.74
CA THR A 324 -11.49 7.39 0.11
C THR A 324 -10.12 7.53 0.74
N SER A 325 -9.33 8.53 0.31
CA SER A 325 -7.96 8.75 0.74
C SER A 325 -7.84 8.78 2.26
N ILE A 326 -6.73 8.23 2.76
CA ILE A 326 -6.41 8.23 4.18
C ILE A 326 -5.17 9.09 4.38
N GLY A 327 -5.29 10.08 5.25
CA GLY A 327 -4.18 10.84 5.80
C GLY A 327 -3.68 10.24 7.11
N GLU A 328 -2.40 10.48 7.39
CA GLU A 328 -1.70 10.09 8.61
C GLU A 328 -0.90 11.28 9.12
N GLY A 329 -1.31 11.82 10.26
CA GLY A 329 -0.50 12.77 11.02
C GLY A 329 0.22 12.09 12.17
N GLN A 330 0.90 12.88 13.00
CA GLN A 330 1.69 12.38 14.13
C GLN A 330 0.88 11.52 15.11
N ARG A 331 -0.36 11.93 15.38
CA ARG A 331 -1.23 11.32 16.40
C ARG A 331 -2.64 11.05 15.93
N TYR A 332 -2.87 11.03 14.62
CA TYR A 332 -4.20 10.74 14.08
C TYR A 332 -4.15 10.08 12.71
N TYR A 333 -5.26 9.42 12.37
CA TYR A 333 -5.60 9.06 10.99
C TYR A 333 -6.92 9.71 10.62
N ALA A 334 -7.06 10.14 9.37
CA ALA A 334 -8.28 10.72 8.83
C ALA A 334 -8.60 10.11 7.47
N GLN A 335 -9.85 9.74 7.23
CA GLN A 335 -10.30 9.18 5.96
C GLN A 335 -11.34 10.09 5.31
N ASN A 336 -11.15 10.34 4.02
CA ASN A 336 -12.14 11.00 3.18
C ASN A 336 -13.35 10.09 2.89
N PHE A 337 -14.48 10.70 2.53
CA PHE A 337 -15.69 9.97 2.11
C PHE A 337 -15.41 8.94 1.03
N LYS A 338 -16.09 7.80 1.15
CA LYS A 338 -15.97 6.68 0.21
C LYS A 338 -16.99 6.72 -0.92
N ASP A 339 -18.04 7.50 -0.73
CA ASP A 339 -19.12 7.71 -1.67
C ASP A 339 -18.96 9.06 -2.34
N MET A 340 -19.20 9.13 -3.65
CA MET A 340 -18.98 10.34 -4.43
C MET A 340 -19.97 11.44 -4.04
N ASP A 341 -21.23 11.11 -3.77
CA ASP A 341 -22.25 12.13 -3.51
C ASP A 341 -21.97 12.84 -2.18
N GLU A 342 -21.57 12.11 -1.15
CA GLU A 342 -21.16 12.70 0.14
C GLU A 342 -19.85 13.50 0.03
N TYR A 343 -18.89 13.01 -0.77
CA TYR A 343 -17.64 13.72 -1.05
C TYR A 343 -17.90 15.08 -1.73
N GLU A 344 -18.75 15.11 -2.75
CA GLU A 344 -19.12 16.32 -3.48
C GLU A 344 -19.92 17.30 -2.60
N LYS A 345 -20.90 16.79 -1.85
CA LYS A 345 -21.73 17.59 -0.94
C LYS A 345 -20.92 18.29 0.14
N ALA A 346 -19.91 17.62 0.69
CA ALA A 346 -19.01 18.22 1.67
C ALA A 346 -18.25 19.42 1.06
N LEU A 347 -17.67 19.23 -0.13
CA LEU A 347 -16.89 20.26 -0.82
C LEU A 347 -17.75 21.44 -1.29
N ASP A 348 -18.98 21.19 -1.74
CA ASP A 348 -19.95 22.24 -2.08
C ASP A 348 -20.38 23.08 -0.86
N SER A 349 -20.33 22.49 0.33
CA SER A 349 -20.59 23.17 1.59
C SER A 349 -19.36 23.91 2.14
N GLY A 350 -18.25 23.93 1.40
CA GLY A 350 -17.01 24.60 1.81
C GLY A 350 -16.26 23.90 2.94
N VAL A 351 -16.49 22.59 3.14
CA VAL A 351 -15.78 21.77 4.14
C VAL A 351 -14.98 20.66 3.48
N LEU A 352 -13.87 20.27 4.10
CA LEU A 352 -13.07 19.13 3.63
C LEU A 352 -13.92 17.84 3.68
N PRO A 353 -13.71 16.88 2.77
CA PRO A 353 -14.56 15.70 2.61
C PRO A 353 -14.25 14.61 3.64
N TYR A 354 -14.11 15.01 4.90
CA TYR A 354 -13.81 14.18 6.05
C TYR A 354 -14.98 13.25 6.40
N TYR A 355 -14.72 11.95 6.46
CA TYR A 355 -15.71 10.95 6.86
C TYR A 355 -15.53 10.51 8.31
N LYS A 356 -14.34 9.99 8.64
CA LYS A 356 -14.03 9.43 9.96
C LYS A 356 -12.54 9.32 10.18
N GLY A 357 -12.12 9.11 11.42
CA GLY A 357 -10.73 8.91 11.75
C GLY A 357 -10.53 8.46 13.19
N ILE A 358 -9.34 8.65 13.73
CA ILE A 358 -9.01 8.24 15.10
C ILE A 358 -7.87 9.10 15.64
N TYR A 359 -7.99 9.52 16.90
CA TYR A 359 -6.85 9.98 17.69
C TYR A 359 -6.12 8.79 18.29
N LEU A 360 -4.80 8.80 18.17
CA LEU A 360 -3.94 7.78 18.76
C LEU A 360 -3.74 8.09 20.24
N THR A 361 -4.16 7.16 21.09
CA THR A 361 -3.85 7.18 22.52
C THR A 361 -2.35 6.94 22.75
N GLY A 362 -1.87 7.14 23.98
CA GLY A 362 -0.48 6.81 24.34
C GLY A 362 -0.14 5.33 24.05
N ASP A 363 -1.06 4.42 24.39
CA ASP A 363 -0.91 2.99 24.07
C ASP A 363 -0.89 2.73 22.56
N ASP A 364 -1.74 3.43 21.79
CA ASP A 364 -1.74 3.29 20.34
C ASP A 364 -0.40 3.70 19.72
N LEU A 365 0.21 4.79 20.20
CA LEU A 365 1.51 5.27 19.72
C LEU A 365 2.64 4.29 20.06
N ILE A 366 2.64 3.73 21.26
CA ILE A 366 3.61 2.71 21.72
C ILE A 366 3.48 1.45 20.84
N ARG A 367 2.26 0.90 20.73
CA ARG A 367 2.00 -0.31 19.95
C ARG A 367 2.22 -0.11 18.45
N LYS A 368 1.90 1.08 17.92
CA LYS A 368 2.23 1.47 16.54
C LYS A 368 3.72 1.40 16.29
N ALA A 369 4.56 1.93 17.20
CA ALA A 369 6.01 1.86 17.04
C ALA A 369 6.52 0.41 16.99
N VAL A 370 5.99 -0.45 17.86
CA VAL A 370 6.35 -1.88 17.89
C VAL A 370 5.89 -2.62 16.62
N ILE A 371 4.60 -2.54 16.30
CA ILE A 371 3.98 -3.24 15.18
C ILE A 371 4.60 -2.78 13.86
N MET A 372 4.71 -1.46 13.64
CA MET A 372 5.23 -0.94 12.39
C MET A 372 6.72 -1.21 12.22
N SER A 373 7.51 -1.25 13.31
CA SER A 373 8.92 -1.67 13.25
C SER A 373 9.05 -3.15 12.88
N LEU A 374 8.26 -4.04 13.48
CA LEU A 374 8.28 -5.46 13.12
C LEU A 374 7.85 -5.69 11.66
N MET A 375 6.79 -5.00 11.22
CA MET A 375 6.28 -5.10 9.85
C MET A 375 7.23 -4.53 8.78
N SER A 376 8.15 -3.64 9.16
CA SER A 376 9.06 -2.96 8.22
C SER A 376 10.49 -3.45 8.31
N ASN A 377 11.03 -3.62 9.51
CA ASN A 377 12.42 -3.94 9.75
C ASN A 377 12.66 -5.40 10.15
N PHE A 378 11.59 -6.19 10.37
CA PHE A 378 11.66 -7.57 10.89
C PHE A 378 12.45 -7.68 12.21
N ALA A 379 12.49 -6.55 12.93
CA ALA A 379 13.22 -6.37 14.17
C ALA A 379 12.62 -5.20 14.94
N LEU A 380 12.94 -5.15 16.23
CA LEU A 380 12.59 -4.06 17.13
C LEU A 380 13.77 -3.77 18.03
N ASP A 381 14.20 -2.51 18.09
CA ASP A 381 15.07 -2.03 19.15
C ASP A 381 14.22 -1.70 20.38
N ILE A 382 14.34 -2.51 21.43
CA ILE A 382 13.56 -2.33 22.66
C ILE A 382 14.00 -1.05 23.38
N LYS A 383 15.30 -0.76 23.41
CA LYS A 383 15.84 0.43 24.10
C LYS A 383 15.37 1.72 23.45
N ALA A 384 15.26 1.75 22.13
CA ALA A 384 14.68 2.89 21.42
C ALA A 384 13.21 3.12 21.79
N VAL A 385 12.42 2.05 21.96
CA VAL A 385 11.02 2.16 22.41
C VAL A 385 10.94 2.63 23.86
N GLU A 386 11.71 2.02 24.77
CA GLU A 386 11.76 2.40 26.19
C GLU A 386 12.12 3.88 26.35
N ALA A 387 13.18 4.33 25.67
CA ALA A 387 13.65 5.71 25.73
C ALA A 387 12.64 6.72 25.14
N LYS A 388 11.95 6.34 24.05
CA LYS A 388 10.99 7.23 23.38
C LYS A 388 9.71 7.42 24.18
N PHE A 389 9.23 6.38 24.84
CA PHE A 389 7.92 6.37 25.48
C PHE A 389 7.97 6.33 27.02
N ASP A 390 9.16 6.30 27.61
CA ASP A 390 9.39 6.20 29.05
C ASP A 390 8.64 5.02 29.69
N ILE A 391 8.84 3.83 29.11
CA ILE A 391 8.25 2.58 29.59
C ILE A 391 9.32 1.55 29.91
N LYS A 392 8.98 0.58 30.76
CA LYS A 392 9.73 -0.67 30.89
C LYS A 392 9.09 -1.73 30.01
N PHE A 393 9.77 -2.13 28.94
CA PHE A 393 9.16 -2.89 27.86
C PHE A 393 8.56 -4.22 28.32
N PHE A 394 9.30 -4.99 29.11
CA PHE A 394 8.89 -6.31 29.59
C PHE A 394 7.76 -6.27 30.63
N GLU A 395 7.62 -5.16 31.36
CA GLU A 395 6.48 -4.94 32.25
C GLU A 395 5.23 -4.51 31.45
N TYR A 396 5.41 -3.58 30.49
CA TYR A 396 4.33 -3.04 29.67
C TYR A 396 3.68 -4.09 28.75
N PHE A 397 4.51 -4.91 28.10
CA PHE A 397 4.08 -5.93 27.13
C PHE A 397 4.02 -7.34 27.71
N LYS A 398 3.89 -7.49 29.03
CA LYS A 398 3.95 -8.80 29.71
C LYS A 398 3.02 -9.83 29.08
N ASP A 399 1.75 -9.49 28.88
CA ASP A 399 0.76 -10.42 28.31
C ASP A 399 0.98 -10.64 26.81
N ASP A 400 1.42 -9.61 26.08
CA ASP A 400 1.74 -9.69 24.66
C ASP A 400 2.94 -10.63 24.41
N LEU A 401 3.93 -10.64 25.32
CA LEU A 401 5.11 -11.50 25.25
C LEU A 401 4.77 -12.99 25.51
N VAL A 402 3.79 -13.29 26.37
CA VAL A 402 3.28 -14.66 26.56
C VAL A 402 2.68 -15.19 25.26
N GLU A 403 1.96 -14.36 24.50
CA GLU A 403 1.47 -14.76 23.17
C GLU A 403 2.63 -14.99 22.19
N LEU A 404 3.65 -14.13 22.23
CA LEU A 404 4.83 -14.20 21.38
C LEU A 404 5.68 -15.46 21.65
N GLU A 405 5.71 -15.97 22.87
CA GLU A 405 6.42 -17.22 23.22
C GLU A 405 5.95 -18.43 22.40
N ASN A 406 4.66 -18.45 21.98
CA ASN A 406 4.13 -19.47 21.07
C ASN A 406 4.75 -19.43 19.67
N LEU A 407 5.48 -18.35 19.35
CA LEU A 407 6.19 -18.12 18.09
C LEU A 407 7.72 -18.01 18.30
N SER A 408 8.23 -18.52 19.44
CA SER A 408 9.67 -18.50 19.79
C SER A 408 10.57 -19.21 18.78
N GLU A 409 10.03 -20.12 17.96
CA GLU A 409 10.75 -20.72 16.83
C GLU A 409 11.09 -19.71 15.71
N PHE A 410 10.39 -18.57 15.65
CA PHE A 410 10.54 -17.53 14.62
C PHE A 410 11.15 -16.24 15.15
N VAL A 411 11.17 -16.06 16.46
CA VAL A 411 11.49 -14.80 17.12
C VAL A 411 12.47 -15.02 18.25
N THR A 412 13.57 -14.27 18.23
CA THR A 412 14.50 -14.16 19.35
C THR A 412 14.23 -12.87 20.11
N VAL A 413 13.98 -12.98 21.41
CA VAL A 413 13.80 -11.85 22.31
C VAL A 413 14.99 -11.77 23.26
N THR A 414 15.65 -10.62 23.30
CA THR A 414 16.71 -10.30 24.28
C THR A 414 16.31 -9.04 25.06
N PRO A 415 17.02 -8.66 26.15
CA PRO A 415 16.74 -7.42 26.87
C PRO A 415 16.87 -6.13 26.04
N GLU A 416 17.50 -6.20 24.86
CA GLU A 416 17.80 -5.05 24.00
C GLU A 416 16.98 -5.03 22.72
N LYS A 417 16.57 -6.19 22.20
CA LYS A 417 15.87 -6.25 20.91
C LYS A 417 14.99 -7.49 20.73
N ILE A 418 14.06 -7.37 19.79
CA ILE A 418 13.36 -8.49 19.15
C ILE A 418 13.92 -8.66 17.74
N SER A 419 14.22 -9.88 17.33
CA SER A 419 14.69 -10.19 15.97
C SER A 419 13.89 -11.36 15.39
N VAL A 420 13.48 -11.23 14.14
CA VAL A 420 12.69 -12.24 13.42
C VAL A 420 13.59 -12.96 12.41
N ASN A 421 13.50 -14.29 12.36
CA ASN A 421 14.27 -15.08 11.40
C ASN A 421 13.61 -15.10 9.99
N GLU A 422 14.28 -15.70 9.01
CA GLU A 422 13.81 -15.73 7.62
C GLU A 422 12.38 -16.32 7.48
N THR A 423 12.07 -17.38 8.23
CA THR A 423 10.72 -17.96 8.23
C THR A 423 9.71 -17.03 8.89
N GLY A 424 10.08 -16.42 10.02
CA GLY A 424 9.24 -15.45 10.74
C GLY A 424 8.85 -14.25 9.89
N THR A 425 9.73 -13.80 8.98
CA THR A 425 9.44 -12.72 8.02
C THR A 425 8.25 -13.04 7.12
N LEU A 426 8.00 -14.31 6.77
CA LEU A 426 6.82 -14.70 6.01
C LEU A 426 5.52 -14.59 6.82
N ILE A 427 5.59 -14.92 8.11
CA ILE A 427 4.44 -14.86 9.02
C ILE A 427 4.46 -13.59 9.89
N ILE A 428 5.12 -12.53 9.44
CA ILE A 428 5.34 -11.31 10.24
C ILE A 428 4.04 -10.69 10.76
N ARG A 429 2.95 -10.84 9.99
CA ARG A 429 1.60 -10.42 10.42
C ARG A 429 1.16 -11.14 11.70
N ASN A 430 1.42 -12.45 11.80
CA ASN A 430 1.10 -13.24 12.99
C ASN A 430 1.90 -12.80 14.22
N ILE A 431 3.17 -12.45 14.03
CA ILE A 431 4.05 -11.92 15.08
C ILE A 431 3.54 -10.55 15.55
N ALA A 432 3.23 -9.65 14.61
CA ALA A 432 2.69 -8.33 14.92
C ALA A 432 1.34 -8.38 15.65
N MET A 433 0.49 -9.38 15.34
CA MET A 433 -0.79 -9.59 16.01
C MET A 433 -0.69 -9.82 17.52
N CYS A 434 0.43 -10.33 18.04
CA CYS A 434 0.64 -10.48 19.48
C CYS A 434 0.58 -9.13 20.22
N PHE A 435 0.88 -8.03 19.53
CA PHE A 435 0.93 -6.67 20.09
C PHE A 435 -0.32 -5.82 19.76
N ASP A 436 -1.32 -6.36 19.07
CA ASP A 436 -2.53 -5.62 18.69
C ASP A 436 -3.59 -5.67 19.80
N ALA A 437 -3.81 -4.54 20.47
CA ALA A 437 -4.77 -4.43 21.57
C ALA A 437 -6.23 -4.44 21.12
N TYR A 438 -6.53 -4.07 19.87
CA TYR A 438 -7.91 -4.08 19.34
C TYR A 438 -8.32 -5.49 18.93
N LEU A 439 -7.40 -6.23 18.32
CA LEU A 439 -7.64 -7.60 17.90
C LEU A 439 -7.99 -8.52 19.08
N LYS A 440 -7.41 -8.27 20.25
CA LYS A 440 -7.71 -8.99 21.51
C LYS A 440 -9.14 -8.77 22.01
N LYS A 441 -9.78 -7.66 21.63
CA LYS A 441 -11.17 -7.33 21.98
C LYS A 441 -12.19 -8.02 21.06
N ILE A 442 -11.74 -8.58 19.94
CA ILE A 442 -12.61 -9.20 18.92
C ILE A 442 -12.39 -10.72 18.92
N PRO A 443 -13.42 -11.51 19.26
CA PRO A 443 -13.37 -12.97 19.12
C PRO A 443 -12.96 -13.40 17.71
N GLU A 444 -12.13 -14.45 17.60
CA GLU A 444 -11.52 -14.82 16.31
C GLU A 444 -12.54 -15.10 15.21
N ASN A 445 -13.66 -15.75 15.55
CA ASN A 445 -14.76 -16.05 14.63
C ASN A 445 -15.52 -14.82 14.13
N LEU A 446 -15.37 -13.66 14.78
CA LEU A 446 -16.00 -12.40 14.39
C LEU A 446 -15.05 -11.47 13.61
N ARG A 447 -13.77 -11.84 13.49
CA ARG A 447 -12.77 -11.05 12.76
C ARG A 447 -13.04 -11.09 11.26
N ARG A 448 -13.29 -9.92 10.68
CA ARG A 448 -13.54 -9.75 9.23
C ARG A 448 -12.30 -9.26 8.49
N PHE A 449 -11.20 -10.01 8.60
CA PHE A 449 -9.96 -9.76 7.89
C PHE A 449 -9.68 -10.82 6.83
N SER A 450 -8.85 -10.48 5.84
CA SER A 450 -8.23 -11.50 4.98
C SER A 450 -7.34 -12.43 5.81
N LYS A 451 -7.09 -13.63 5.31
CA LYS A 451 -6.10 -14.53 5.93
C LYS A 451 -4.69 -13.92 5.88
N THR A 452 -3.89 -14.22 6.90
CA THR A 452 -2.47 -13.81 7.02
C THR A 452 -1.55 -14.53 6.05
N VAL A 453 -2.08 -15.49 5.31
CA VAL A 453 -1.40 -16.35 4.35
C VAL A 453 -2.28 -16.64 3.17
#